data_AF-A0A0S8BQK0-F1
#
_entry.id   AF-A0A0S8BQK0-F1
#
_cell.length_a   1.000
_cell.length_b   1.000
_cell.length_c   1.000
_cell.angle_alpha   90.00
_cell.angle_beta   90.00
_cell.angle_gamma   90.00
#
_symmetry.space_group_name_H-M   'P 1'
#
loop_
_entity.id
_entity.type
_entity.pdbx_description
1 polymer ?
#
loop_
_entity_poly.entity_id
_entity_poly.type
_entity_poly.pdbx_seq_one_letter_code
_entity_poly.pdbx_strand_id
1 'polypeptide(L)'
;MTSSYTTNKVLEKPGNGDYVDTWNVPVNGDMDVIDQAFGGVTSLNATGGSATLTAAQYRSLILSISGAMSGNVTYTIPSGKGGTWIVYTNTSDVSGGPYTVTFASGGGGTSVVTPRGYVATIYSDGTNIQFADNRPLTPAANSVDTAAIQDGAVTYPKIDPASIAGAAEFRANTSSHLLDTTGTWASAAFVALTDAPSISVDLSTGINFTVTLGGNRTLANPTNTKVGQSGVIIVNQDSTGGRTLSFNSYYKFANGTAPTISTSANSVNVLSYYVVSSSFIVVAALTGVA
;
A
#
# COMPACT_ATOMS: atom_id res chain seq x y z
N MET A 1 15.86 9.23 66.70
CA MET A 1 14.52 9.81 66.40
C MET A 1 13.77 8.84 65.51
N THR A 2 12.45 8.85 65.46
CA THR A 2 11.70 7.96 64.55
C THR A 2 11.95 8.35 63.09
N SER A 3 12.16 7.36 62.21
CA SER A 3 12.21 7.57 60.76
C SER A 3 10.95 8.26 60.24
N SER A 4 11.11 9.06 59.19
CA SER A 4 9.99 9.63 58.41
C SER A 4 9.96 9.00 57.02
N TYR A 5 8.98 9.33 56.18
CA TYR A 5 8.83 8.69 54.87
C TYR A 5 8.52 9.71 53.76
N THR A 6 8.91 9.40 52.53
CA THR A 6 8.54 10.19 51.35
C THR A 6 7.06 10.02 50.99
N THR A 7 6.51 10.95 50.22
CA THR A 7 5.07 11.05 50.00
C THR A 7 4.53 10.02 49.00
N ASN A 8 5.21 9.79 47.87
CA ASN A 8 4.62 9.05 46.75
C ASN A 8 4.88 7.53 46.83
N LYS A 9 6.07 7.13 47.28
CA LYS A 9 6.57 5.75 47.32
C LYS A 9 6.88 5.27 48.74
N VAL A 10 6.70 6.13 49.75
CA VAL A 10 6.90 5.79 51.17
C VAL A 10 8.32 5.25 51.41
N LEU A 11 9.32 5.91 50.80
CA LEU A 11 10.73 5.59 51.01
C LEU A 11 11.14 6.09 52.39
N GLU A 12 11.84 5.25 53.16
CA GLU A 12 12.30 5.60 54.50
C GLU A 12 13.33 6.73 54.44
N LYS A 13 13.14 7.72 55.31
CA LYS A 13 14.08 8.77 55.66
C LYS A 13 14.56 8.51 57.09
N PRO A 14 15.76 7.93 57.26
CA PRO A 14 16.29 7.59 58.58
C PRO A 14 16.26 8.78 59.54
N GLY A 15 15.98 8.49 60.80
CA GLY A 15 15.98 9.48 61.86
C GLY A 15 17.40 10.00 62.15
N ASN A 16 17.50 11.20 62.71
CA ASN A 16 18.78 11.73 63.16
C ASN A 16 19.44 10.76 64.17
N GLY A 17 20.66 10.30 63.86
CA GLY A 17 21.41 9.30 64.64
C GLY A 17 21.29 7.86 64.14
N ASP A 18 20.51 7.59 63.09
CA ASP A 18 20.50 6.27 62.43
C ASP A 18 21.70 6.15 61.47
N TYR A 19 22.32 4.97 61.40
CA TYR A 19 23.43 4.66 60.49
C TYR A 19 24.65 5.62 60.59
N VAL A 20 25.03 5.99 61.81
CA VAL A 20 26.19 6.86 62.11
C VAL A 20 27.46 6.34 61.41
N ASP A 21 28.25 7.26 60.83
CA ASP A 21 29.51 7.02 60.10
C ASP A 21 29.42 6.19 58.81
N THR A 22 28.22 5.95 58.27
CA THR A 22 28.05 5.10 57.07
C THR A 22 27.73 5.89 55.79
N TRP A 23 27.32 7.17 55.87
CA TRP A 23 26.81 7.92 54.71
C TRP A 23 27.39 9.34 54.59
N ASN A 24 27.90 9.71 53.40
CA ASN A 24 28.62 10.97 53.12
C ASN A 24 27.80 12.03 52.32
N VAL A 25 26.46 11.99 52.35
CA VAL A 25 25.55 12.94 51.65
C VAL A 25 24.22 12.98 52.44
N PRO A 26 23.42 14.08 52.47
CA PRO A 26 22.14 14.06 53.18
C PRO A 26 21.11 13.12 52.51
N VAL A 27 21.15 11.85 52.89
CA VAL A 27 20.30 10.72 52.42
C VAL A 27 18.83 11.13 52.32
N ASN A 28 18.31 11.87 53.30
CA ASN A 28 16.90 12.24 53.35
C ASN A 28 16.48 13.16 52.19
N GLY A 29 17.38 14.04 51.73
CA GLY A 29 17.11 14.93 50.60
C GLY A 29 17.12 14.19 49.25
N ASP A 30 18.01 13.21 49.10
CA ASP A 30 18.07 12.39 47.90
C ASP A 30 16.85 11.47 47.78
N MET A 31 16.36 10.94 48.91
CA MET A 31 15.11 10.15 48.93
C MET A 31 13.90 10.97 48.48
N ASP A 32 13.81 12.25 48.87
CA ASP A 32 12.76 13.15 48.38
C ASP A 32 12.85 13.39 46.87
N VAL A 33 14.05 13.56 46.34
CA VAL A 33 14.25 13.77 44.90
C VAL A 33 13.92 12.50 44.10
N ILE A 34 14.30 11.32 44.59
CA ILE A 34 13.97 10.03 43.96
C ILE A 34 12.45 9.82 43.96
N ASP A 35 11.79 10.07 45.09
CA ASP A 35 10.35 9.95 45.22
C ASP A 35 9.61 10.88 44.25
N GLN A 36 10.09 12.12 44.12
CA GLN A 36 9.60 13.08 43.14
C GLN A 36 9.77 12.57 41.69
N ALA A 37 10.90 11.95 41.36
CA ALA A 37 11.16 11.42 40.03
C ALA A 37 10.27 10.24 39.62
N PHE A 38 9.62 9.55 40.58
CA PHE A 38 8.75 8.39 40.31
C PHE A 38 7.25 8.64 40.58
N GLY A 39 6.87 9.84 41.02
CA GLY A 39 5.47 10.14 41.31
C GLY A 39 5.12 11.61 41.52
N GLY A 40 6.11 12.49 41.56
CA GLY A 40 5.89 13.92 41.68
C GLY A 40 5.17 14.51 40.48
N VAL A 41 4.44 15.60 40.72
CA VAL A 41 3.74 16.40 39.70
C VAL A 41 4.27 17.82 39.75
N THR A 42 4.74 18.33 38.63
CA THR A 42 5.03 19.76 38.44
C THR A 42 3.89 20.41 37.67
N SER A 43 3.30 21.46 38.25
CA SER A 43 2.33 22.30 37.54
C SER A 43 3.05 23.43 36.78
N LEU A 44 2.81 23.53 35.48
CA LEU A 44 3.29 24.59 34.60
C LEU A 44 2.11 25.43 34.10
N ASN A 45 2.31 26.75 34.03
CA ASN A 45 1.27 27.68 33.60
C ASN A 45 1.55 28.20 32.18
N ALA A 46 0.71 27.79 31.23
CA ALA A 46 0.83 28.16 29.82
C ALA A 46 0.45 29.63 29.57
N THR A 47 -0.34 30.25 30.43
CA THR A 47 -0.64 31.69 30.36
C THR A 47 0.63 32.55 30.57
N GLY A 48 1.61 32.03 31.30
CA GLY A 48 2.91 32.68 31.49
C GLY A 48 3.82 32.67 30.26
N GLY A 49 3.44 31.95 29.20
CA GLY A 49 4.23 31.81 27.98
C GLY A 49 5.33 30.74 28.08
N SER A 50 6.19 30.72 27.07
CA SER A 50 7.31 29.77 26.94
C SER A 50 8.36 29.96 28.04
N ALA A 51 8.93 28.87 28.55
CA ALA A 51 9.92 28.92 29.62
C ALA A 51 10.94 27.78 29.54
N THR A 52 12.16 28.03 30.04
CA THR A 52 13.12 26.96 30.32
C THR A 52 12.87 26.42 31.72
N LEU A 53 12.73 25.10 31.84
CA LEU A 53 12.41 24.44 33.11
C LEU A 53 13.62 24.42 34.04
N THR A 54 13.37 24.76 35.29
CA THR A 54 14.35 24.62 36.37
C THR A 54 14.50 23.16 36.80
N ALA A 55 15.58 22.85 37.52
CA ALA A 55 15.79 21.51 38.08
C ALA A 55 14.62 21.01 38.92
N ALA A 56 13.99 21.87 39.72
CA ALA A 56 12.83 21.50 40.52
C ALA A 56 11.60 21.14 39.66
N GLN A 57 11.47 21.76 38.48
CA GLN A 57 10.32 21.57 37.60
C GLN A 57 10.42 20.30 36.76
N TYR A 58 11.59 19.99 36.18
CA TYR A 58 11.73 18.77 35.36
C TYR A 58 12.07 17.51 36.17
N ARG A 59 12.30 17.59 37.49
CA ARG A 59 12.55 16.39 38.32
C ARG A 59 11.32 15.50 38.46
N SER A 60 10.13 16.08 38.51
CA SER A 60 8.86 15.34 38.65
C SER A 60 8.60 14.44 37.45
N LEU A 61 8.08 13.22 37.67
CA LEU A 61 7.65 12.32 36.59
C LEU A 61 6.57 12.95 35.72
N ILE A 62 5.64 13.68 36.35
CA ILE A 62 4.48 14.23 35.67
C ILE A 62 4.65 15.74 35.50
N LEU A 63 4.48 16.22 34.27
CA LEU A 63 4.40 17.64 33.94
C LEU A 63 2.95 17.95 33.58
N SER A 64 2.25 18.66 34.46
CA SER A 64 0.85 19.08 34.26
C SER A 64 0.81 20.53 33.81
N ILE A 65 0.34 20.77 32.59
CA ILE A 65 0.28 22.08 31.98
C ILE A 65 -1.16 22.56 32.01
N SER A 66 -1.37 23.76 32.52
CA SER A 66 -2.68 24.37 32.65
C SER A 66 -2.64 25.86 32.30
N GLY A 67 -3.81 26.49 32.23
CA GLY A 67 -3.94 27.91 31.95
C GLY A 67 -4.46 28.20 30.55
N ALA A 68 -4.96 29.43 30.38
CA ALA A 68 -5.54 29.89 29.13
C ALA A 68 -4.45 30.44 28.20
N MET A 69 -4.33 29.85 27.02
CA MET A 69 -3.29 30.16 26.03
C MET A 69 -3.75 31.26 25.08
N SER A 70 -2.86 32.22 24.81
CA SER A 70 -3.00 33.27 23.79
C SER A 70 -2.04 33.08 22.59
N GLY A 71 -1.24 32.01 22.61
CA GLY A 71 -0.20 31.69 21.63
C GLY A 71 0.38 30.29 21.88
N ASN A 72 1.20 29.79 20.96
CA ASN A 72 1.96 28.56 21.17
C ASN A 72 3.00 28.74 22.30
N VAL A 73 3.16 27.72 23.13
CA VAL A 73 4.07 27.73 24.29
C VAL A 73 5.10 26.63 24.14
N THR A 74 6.36 26.93 24.45
CA THR A 74 7.43 25.94 24.49
C THR A 74 8.01 25.85 25.90
N TYR A 75 8.03 24.64 26.46
CA TYR A 75 8.77 24.33 27.67
C TYR A 75 10.06 23.61 27.31
N THR A 76 11.18 24.23 27.67
CA THR A 76 12.52 23.75 27.31
C THR A 76 13.17 23.05 28.49
N ILE A 77 13.48 21.77 28.35
CA ILE A 77 14.35 21.05 29.29
C ILE A 77 15.80 21.49 29.01
N PRO A 78 16.61 21.85 30.02
CA PRO A 78 17.98 22.32 29.78
C PRO A 78 18.86 21.30 29.04
N SER A 79 19.90 21.80 28.35
CA SER A 79 20.86 20.96 27.61
C SER A 79 21.50 19.90 28.50
N GLY A 80 21.67 18.68 27.96
CA GLY A 80 22.31 17.56 28.64
C GLY A 80 21.47 16.92 29.76
N LYS A 81 20.15 17.20 29.83
CA LYS A 81 19.26 16.58 30.81
C LYS A 81 18.41 15.48 30.15
N GLY A 82 18.71 14.23 30.50
CA GLY A 82 17.91 13.07 30.14
C GLY A 82 16.80 12.79 31.16
N GLY A 83 15.76 12.06 30.73
CA GLY A 83 14.65 11.68 31.59
C GLY A 83 13.44 11.21 30.81
N THR A 84 12.42 10.74 31.51
CA THR A 84 11.11 10.36 30.95
C THR A 84 10.03 11.07 31.74
N TRP A 85 9.04 11.60 31.02
CA TRP A 85 7.95 12.37 31.61
C TRP A 85 6.61 11.93 31.05
N ILE A 86 5.59 11.94 31.91
CA ILE A 86 4.20 11.92 31.49
C ILE A 86 3.71 13.35 31.47
N VAL A 87 3.33 13.83 30.30
CA VAL A 87 2.89 15.20 30.07
C VAL A 87 1.36 15.22 29.98
N TYR A 88 0.73 16.04 30.81
CA TYR A 88 -0.71 16.30 30.81
C TYR A 88 -0.97 17.73 30.32
N THR A 89 -1.42 17.90 29.09
CA THR A 89 -1.64 19.22 28.49
C THR A 89 -3.09 19.65 28.65
N ASN A 90 -3.46 20.09 29.86
CA ASN A 90 -4.82 20.50 30.24
C ASN A 90 -5.01 22.02 30.18
N THR A 91 -4.83 22.61 28.99
CA THR A 91 -4.90 24.08 28.79
C THR A 91 -6.21 24.52 28.12
N SER A 92 -6.68 25.71 28.48
CA SER A 92 -7.79 26.41 27.81
C SER A 92 -7.26 27.41 26.77
N ASP A 93 -8.13 28.03 25.96
CA ASP A 93 -7.77 29.16 25.09
C ASP A 93 -8.60 30.38 25.46
N VAL A 94 -8.04 31.55 25.15
CA VAL A 94 -8.74 32.83 25.28
C VAL A 94 -9.26 33.38 23.94
N SER A 95 -8.85 32.79 22.82
CA SER A 95 -8.97 33.40 21.48
C SER A 95 -9.34 32.43 20.35
N GLY A 96 -9.71 31.17 20.66
CA GLY A 96 -10.22 30.21 19.69
C GLY A 96 -9.20 29.63 18.69
N GLY A 97 -7.90 29.86 18.89
CA GLY A 97 -6.84 29.34 18.02
C GLY A 97 -6.36 27.93 18.39
N PRO A 98 -5.83 27.13 17.44
CA PRO A 98 -5.22 25.82 17.72
C PRO A 98 -3.82 26.02 18.32
N TYR A 99 -3.76 26.46 19.58
CA TYR A 99 -2.49 26.60 20.29
C TYR A 99 -1.95 25.25 20.75
N THR A 100 -0.63 25.14 20.73
CA THR A 100 0.09 23.90 21.05
C THR A 100 1.12 24.12 22.15
N VAL A 101 1.41 23.06 22.90
CA VAL A 101 2.48 23.03 23.89
C VAL A 101 3.61 22.15 23.38
N THR A 102 4.77 22.75 23.16
CA THR A 102 5.97 22.07 22.68
C THR A 102 6.93 21.78 23.82
N PHE A 103 7.46 20.57 23.86
CA PHE A 103 8.59 20.19 24.70
C PHE A 103 9.85 20.11 23.87
N ALA A 104 10.83 20.94 24.20
CA ALA A 104 12.10 21.03 23.51
C ALA A 104 13.27 20.75 24.46
N SER A 105 14.42 20.40 23.89
CA SER A 105 15.68 20.33 24.63
C SER A 105 16.53 21.54 24.30
N GLY A 106 17.17 22.11 25.33
CA GLY A 106 18.19 23.15 25.17
C GLY A 106 19.45 22.67 24.44
N GLY A 107 19.58 21.36 24.17
CA GLY A 107 20.61 20.80 23.31
C GLY A 107 20.37 21.03 21.81
N GLY A 108 19.19 21.54 21.42
CA GLY A 108 18.89 21.96 20.04
C GLY A 108 18.55 20.82 19.06
N GLY A 109 18.28 19.61 19.56
CA GLY A 109 17.80 18.49 18.77
C GLY A 109 16.29 18.54 18.53
N THR A 110 15.66 17.37 18.42
CA THR A 110 14.22 17.28 18.14
C THR A 110 13.35 17.76 19.30
N SER A 111 12.11 18.16 18.98
CA SER A 111 11.09 18.57 19.94
C SER A 111 9.79 17.80 19.71
N VAL A 112 8.98 17.69 20.74
CA VAL A 112 7.65 17.06 20.68
C VAL A 112 6.56 18.10 20.89
N VAL A 113 5.50 18.05 20.09
CA VAL A 113 4.30 18.87 20.28
C VAL A 113 3.23 18.03 20.94
N THR A 114 2.66 18.53 22.03
CA THR A 114 1.51 17.94 22.72
C THR A 114 0.28 18.84 22.53
N PRO A 115 -0.76 18.38 21.82
CA PRO A 115 -1.99 19.15 21.66
C PRO A 115 -2.75 19.29 22.98
N ARG A 116 -3.68 20.24 23.01
CA ARG A 116 -4.53 20.51 24.18
C ARG A 116 -5.49 19.35 24.42
N GLY A 117 -5.66 18.97 25.69
CA GLY A 117 -6.48 17.85 26.13
C GLY A 117 -5.80 16.47 26.04
N TYR A 118 -4.52 16.40 25.67
CA TYR A 118 -3.81 15.13 25.50
C TYR A 118 -2.92 14.80 26.71
N VAL A 119 -2.68 13.50 26.86
CA VAL A 119 -1.66 12.94 27.73
C VAL A 119 -0.65 12.21 26.84
N ALA A 120 0.64 12.45 27.05
CA ALA A 120 1.69 11.78 26.30
C ALA A 120 2.85 11.37 27.20
N THR A 121 3.51 10.26 26.88
CA THR A 121 4.78 9.92 27.50
C THR A 121 5.90 10.37 26.57
N ILE A 122 6.82 11.19 27.07
CA ILE A 122 7.97 11.69 26.32
C ILE A 122 9.26 11.30 27.04
N TYR A 123 10.37 11.29 26.31
CA TYR A 123 11.70 11.18 26.91
C TYR A 123 12.67 12.18 26.28
N SER A 124 13.74 12.46 27.02
CA SER A 124 14.92 13.17 26.52
C SER A 124 16.17 12.31 26.67
N ASP A 125 17.04 12.37 25.67
CA ASP A 125 18.41 11.84 25.71
C ASP A 125 19.46 12.92 26.10
N GLY A 126 19.01 14.14 26.44
CA GLY A 126 19.85 15.31 26.70
C GLY A 126 20.04 16.26 25.51
N THR A 127 19.70 15.84 24.29
CA THR A 127 19.75 16.66 23.07
C THR A 127 18.42 16.71 22.34
N ASN A 128 17.70 15.60 22.31
CA ASN A 128 16.43 15.37 21.62
C ASN A 128 15.32 15.17 22.64
N ILE A 129 14.11 15.59 22.30
CA ILE A 129 12.85 15.17 22.91
C ILE A 129 12.07 14.34 21.89
N GLN A 130 11.54 13.21 22.33
CA GLN A 130 10.77 12.26 21.52
C GLN A 130 9.62 11.67 22.35
N PHE A 131 8.57 11.20 21.68
CA PHE A 131 7.56 10.37 22.35
C PHE A 131 8.19 9.02 22.75
N ALA A 132 7.89 8.55 23.96
CA ALA A 132 8.41 7.28 24.48
C ALA A 132 7.71 6.05 23.87
N ASP A 133 6.56 6.24 23.25
CA ASP A 133 5.84 5.24 22.45
C ASP A 133 5.94 5.53 20.94
N ASN A 134 7.10 5.98 20.47
CA ASN A 134 7.32 6.15 19.04
C ASN A 134 7.61 4.80 18.35
N ARG A 135 6.57 3.98 18.14
CA ARG A 135 6.56 3.02 17.00
C ARG A 135 6.76 3.85 15.71
N PRO A 136 7.39 3.33 14.64
CA PRO A 136 7.63 4.14 13.44
C PRO A 136 6.31 4.70 12.90
N LEU A 137 6.23 6.02 12.73
CA LEU A 137 5.00 6.76 12.37
C LEU A 137 4.51 6.57 10.93
N THR A 138 5.27 5.89 10.06
CA THR A 138 4.82 5.42 8.75
C THR A 138 5.55 4.12 8.40
N PRO A 139 4.98 3.31 7.50
CA PRO A 139 5.77 2.30 6.79
C PRO A 139 7.05 2.95 6.23
N ALA A 140 8.15 2.20 6.11
CA ALA A 140 9.37 2.71 5.47
C ALA A 140 9.04 3.39 4.14
N ALA A 141 9.85 4.36 3.67
CA ALA A 141 9.65 4.93 2.35
C ALA A 141 9.47 3.80 1.31
N ASN A 142 8.32 3.78 0.62
CA ASN A 142 7.86 2.73 -0.31
C ASN A 142 7.26 1.44 0.29
N SER A 143 6.89 1.40 1.57
CA SER A 143 6.25 0.23 2.17
C SER A 143 4.72 0.30 2.05
N VAL A 144 4.13 -0.77 1.50
CA VAL A 144 2.68 -0.97 1.37
C VAL A 144 2.29 -2.06 2.36
N ASP A 145 1.74 -1.69 3.52
CA ASP A 145 1.13 -2.63 4.46
C ASP A 145 -0.39 -2.39 4.59
N THR A 146 -1.11 -3.36 5.16
CA THR A 146 -2.58 -3.30 5.32
C THR A 146 -3.06 -2.21 6.28
N ALA A 147 -2.17 -1.63 7.10
CA ALA A 147 -2.50 -0.47 7.91
C ALA A 147 -2.33 0.85 7.13
N ALA A 148 -1.48 0.86 6.11
CA ALA A 148 -1.20 2.00 5.24
C ALA A 148 -2.21 2.20 4.10
N ILE A 149 -2.87 1.14 3.66
CA ILE A 149 -3.97 1.21 2.69
C ILE A 149 -5.28 0.93 3.43
N GLN A 150 -6.06 1.98 3.70
CA GLN A 150 -7.41 1.82 4.25
C GLN A 150 -8.26 0.93 3.33
N ASP A 151 -9.22 0.20 3.89
CA ASP A 151 -10.18 -0.55 3.08
C ASP A 151 -10.89 0.39 2.09
N GLY A 152 -11.01 -0.05 0.83
CA GLY A 152 -11.51 0.78 -0.27
C GLY A 152 -10.62 1.95 -0.69
N ALA A 153 -9.43 2.14 -0.11
CA ALA A 153 -8.52 3.21 -0.53
C ALA A 153 -7.93 2.98 -1.92
N VAL A 154 -7.84 1.74 -2.42
CA VAL A 154 -7.50 1.46 -3.82
C VAL A 154 -8.79 1.24 -4.60
N THR A 155 -9.20 2.25 -5.34
CA THR A 155 -10.31 2.18 -6.29
C THR A 155 -9.76 2.10 -7.71
N TYR A 156 -10.58 1.66 -8.68
CA TYR A 156 -10.16 1.59 -10.10
C TYR A 156 -9.52 2.91 -10.61
N PRO A 157 -10.01 4.12 -10.27
CA PRO A 157 -9.37 5.37 -10.68
C PRO A 157 -7.95 5.61 -10.15
N LYS A 158 -7.52 4.89 -9.12
CA LYS A 158 -6.17 4.98 -8.53
C LYS A 158 -5.19 3.98 -9.13
N ILE A 159 -5.67 3.05 -9.95
CA ILE A 159 -4.83 2.19 -10.78
C ILE A 159 -4.53 3.00 -12.04
N ASP A 160 -3.25 3.15 -12.38
CA ASP A 160 -2.85 3.80 -13.63
C ASP A 160 -3.54 3.07 -14.81
N PRO A 161 -4.37 3.76 -15.61
CA PRO A 161 -5.04 3.14 -16.75
C PRO A 161 -4.05 2.49 -17.73
N ALA A 162 -2.82 3.00 -17.85
CA ALA A 162 -1.79 2.40 -18.69
C ALA A 162 -1.29 1.04 -18.18
N SER A 163 -1.50 0.75 -16.89
CA SER A 163 -1.17 -0.55 -16.28
C SER A 163 -2.26 -1.60 -16.48
N ILE A 164 -3.42 -1.23 -17.05
CA ILE A 164 -4.53 -2.15 -17.34
C ILE A 164 -4.43 -2.59 -18.81
N ALA A 165 -4.43 -3.89 -19.05
CA ALA A 165 -4.39 -4.43 -20.41
C ALA A 165 -5.69 -4.13 -21.14
N GLY A 166 -5.59 -3.54 -22.33
CA GLY A 166 -6.66 -3.55 -23.30
C GLY A 166 -6.77 -4.90 -24.02
N ALA A 167 -7.73 -4.98 -24.94
CA ALA A 167 -7.97 -6.19 -25.72
C ALA A 167 -6.77 -6.59 -26.60
N ALA A 168 -6.00 -5.62 -27.10
CA ALA A 168 -4.83 -5.90 -27.93
C ALA A 168 -3.68 -6.48 -27.10
N GLU A 169 -3.43 -5.90 -25.92
CA GLU A 169 -2.38 -6.32 -24.98
C GLU A 169 -2.66 -7.73 -24.46
N PHE A 170 -3.93 -8.05 -24.15
CA PHE A 170 -4.32 -9.41 -23.75
C PHE A 170 -4.01 -10.44 -24.85
N ARG A 171 -4.38 -10.15 -26.11
CA ARG A 171 -4.15 -11.07 -27.23
C ARG A 171 -2.69 -11.19 -27.63
N ALA A 172 -1.92 -10.12 -27.47
CA ALA A 172 -0.49 -10.12 -27.67
C ALA A 172 0.27 -10.84 -26.55
N ASN A 173 -0.37 -11.10 -25.40
CA ASN A 173 0.25 -11.62 -24.17
C ASN A 173 1.39 -10.70 -23.68
N THR A 174 1.12 -9.39 -23.64
CA THR A 174 2.06 -8.38 -23.14
C THR A 174 2.28 -8.56 -21.63
N SER A 175 3.53 -8.53 -21.17
CA SER A 175 3.87 -8.64 -19.75
C SER A 175 3.47 -7.40 -18.95
N SER A 176 3.37 -7.55 -17.62
CA SER A 176 3.27 -6.43 -16.65
C SER A 176 2.00 -5.59 -16.72
N HIS A 177 0.88 -6.17 -17.18
CA HIS A 177 -0.44 -5.56 -17.09
C HIS A 177 -1.37 -6.31 -16.14
N LEU A 178 -2.26 -5.56 -15.48
CA LEU A 178 -3.44 -6.10 -14.82
C LEU A 178 -4.52 -6.40 -15.84
N LEU A 179 -5.36 -7.40 -15.56
CA LEU A 179 -6.52 -7.71 -16.39
C LEU A 179 -7.78 -7.14 -15.75
N ASP A 180 -8.56 -6.43 -16.56
CA ASP A 180 -9.91 -6.00 -16.21
C ASP A 180 -10.95 -6.82 -16.98
N THR A 181 -12.22 -6.69 -16.59
CA THR A 181 -13.31 -7.41 -17.27
C THR A 181 -13.56 -6.87 -18.68
N THR A 182 -13.35 -5.57 -18.91
CA THR A 182 -13.69 -4.92 -20.19
C THR A 182 -12.74 -5.34 -21.31
N GLY A 183 -11.44 -5.20 -21.09
CA GLY A 183 -10.39 -5.59 -22.04
C GLY A 183 -10.39 -7.08 -22.27
N THR A 184 -10.55 -7.88 -21.21
CA THR A 184 -10.63 -9.35 -21.31
C THR A 184 -11.83 -9.78 -22.14
N TRP A 185 -13.03 -9.23 -21.90
CA TRP A 185 -14.22 -9.58 -22.68
C TRP A 185 -14.12 -9.12 -24.13
N ALA A 186 -13.63 -7.90 -24.37
CA ALA A 186 -13.42 -7.36 -25.71
C ALA A 186 -12.37 -8.15 -26.52
N SER A 187 -11.43 -8.83 -25.85
CA SER A 187 -10.43 -9.66 -26.52
C SER A 187 -11.02 -10.85 -27.30
N ALA A 188 -12.20 -11.32 -26.90
CA ALA A 188 -12.91 -12.43 -27.52
C ALA A 188 -13.68 -12.05 -28.80
N ALA A 189 -13.75 -10.75 -29.15
CA ALA A 189 -14.41 -10.31 -30.36
C ALA A 189 -13.79 -10.94 -31.62
N PHE A 190 -14.63 -11.16 -32.65
CA PHE A 190 -14.17 -11.67 -33.93
C PHE A 190 -13.35 -10.63 -34.68
N VAL A 191 -12.16 -11.02 -35.12
CA VAL A 191 -11.30 -10.24 -36.00
C VAL A 191 -11.51 -10.69 -37.44
N ALA A 192 -11.89 -9.76 -38.31
CA ALA A 192 -12.05 -10.05 -39.73
C ALA A 192 -10.68 -10.26 -40.39
N LEU A 193 -10.49 -11.42 -41.01
CA LEU A 193 -9.33 -11.69 -41.85
C LEU A 193 -9.60 -11.18 -43.27
N THR A 194 -8.53 -10.78 -43.95
CA THR A 194 -8.60 -10.40 -45.36
C THR A 194 -8.71 -11.64 -46.24
N ASP A 195 -9.72 -11.66 -47.11
CA ASP A 195 -9.84 -12.67 -48.16
C ASP A 195 -8.72 -12.47 -49.19
N ALA A 196 -7.82 -13.45 -49.28
CA ALA A 196 -6.66 -13.46 -50.16
C ALA A 196 -6.37 -14.89 -50.62
N PRO A 197 -5.67 -15.13 -51.75
CA PRO A 197 -5.35 -16.49 -52.20
C PRO A 197 -4.70 -17.36 -51.11
N SER A 198 -3.88 -16.74 -50.27
CA SER A 198 -3.38 -17.28 -49.00
C SER A 198 -3.80 -16.35 -47.87
N ILE A 199 -4.74 -16.78 -47.04
CA ILE A 199 -5.29 -16.00 -45.92
C ILE A 199 -4.31 -16.07 -44.75
N SER A 200 -3.72 -14.94 -44.38
CA SER A 200 -2.86 -14.83 -43.20
C SER A 200 -3.68 -14.81 -41.90
N VAL A 201 -3.16 -15.47 -40.86
CA VAL A 201 -3.75 -15.46 -39.52
C VAL A 201 -2.68 -15.02 -38.53
N ASP A 202 -2.85 -13.84 -37.93
CA ASP A 202 -1.96 -13.36 -36.87
C ASP A 202 -2.61 -13.58 -35.51
N LEU A 203 -2.11 -14.57 -34.76
CA LEU A 203 -2.65 -14.93 -33.46
C LEU A 203 -2.35 -13.92 -32.34
N SER A 204 -1.63 -12.82 -32.61
CA SER A 204 -1.55 -11.67 -31.70
C SER A 204 -2.71 -10.68 -31.89
N THR A 205 -3.35 -10.69 -33.06
CA THR A 205 -4.41 -9.72 -33.40
C THR A 205 -5.80 -10.15 -32.94
N GLY A 206 -6.03 -11.45 -32.77
CA GLY A 206 -7.34 -12.06 -32.49
C GLY A 206 -7.22 -13.36 -31.69
N ILE A 207 -8.27 -13.69 -30.94
CA ILE A 207 -8.52 -15.06 -30.42
C ILE A 207 -9.52 -15.75 -31.34
N ASN A 208 -10.56 -15.02 -31.73
CA ASN A 208 -11.58 -15.49 -32.67
C ASN A 208 -11.48 -14.71 -33.98
N PHE A 209 -11.63 -15.41 -35.10
CA PHE A 209 -11.47 -14.83 -36.43
C PHE A 209 -12.67 -15.12 -37.31
N THR A 210 -12.90 -14.30 -38.32
CA THR A 210 -13.93 -14.52 -39.33
C THR A 210 -13.42 -14.15 -40.71
N VAL A 211 -13.80 -14.91 -41.73
CA VAL A 211 -13.48 -14.60 -43.13
C VAL A 211 -14.64 -15.05 -44.02
N THR A 212 -14.96 -14.24 -45.03
CA THR A 212 -15.88 -14.63 -46.10
C THR A 212 -15.06 -14.93 -47.35
N LEU A 213 -15.19 -16.15 -47.87
CA LEU A 213 -14.40 -16.59 -49.02
C LEU A 213 -14.94 -15.99 -50.32
N GLY A 214 -14.11 -15.23 -51.04
CA GLY A 214 -14.42 -14.74 -52.39
C GLY A 214 -13.90 -15.63 -53.52
N GLY A 215 -13.24 -16.74 -53.19
CA GLY A 215 -12.58 -17.64 -54.13
C GLY A 215 -12.07 -18.90 -53.44
N ASN A 216 -11.39 -19.78 -54.18
CA ASN A 216 -10.71 -20.93 -53.57
C ASN A 216 -9.44 -20.44 -52.88
N ARG A 217 -9.36 -20.62 -51.55
CA ARG A 217 -8.29 -20.05 -50.72
C ARG A 217 -7.49 -21.13 -50.00
N THR A 218 -6.30 -20.75 -49.57
CA THR A 218 -5.49 -21.51 -48.60
C THR A 218 -5.45 -20.75 -47.28
N LEU A 219 -5.69 -21.43 -46.16
CA LEU A 219 -5.43 -20.89 -44.83
C LEU A 219 -3.91 -21.01 -44.55
N ALA A 220 -3.23 -19.88 -44.43
CA ALA A 220 -1.79 -19.83 -44.22
C ALA A 220 -1.39 -20.36 -42.84
N ASN A 221 -0.13 -20.80 -42.66
CA ASN A 221 0.38 -21.07 -41.32
C ASN A 221 0.29 -19.77 -40.50
N PRO A 222 -0.28 -19.80 -39.28
CA PRO A 222 -0.43 -18.60 -38.49
C PRO A 222 0.92 -18.09 -37.97
N THR A 223 1.00 -16.79 -37.73
CA THR A 223 2.11 -16.14 -37.04
C THR A 223 1.77 -15.90 -35.57
N ASN A 224 2.78 -15.60 -34.76
CA ASN A 224 2.62 -15.23 -33.34
C ASN A 224 1.83 -16.26 -32.50
N THR A 225 2.01 -17.54 -32.83
CA THR A 225 1.46 -18.68 -32.12
C THR A 225 1.92 -18.70 -30.67
N LYS A 226 0.97 -18.79 -29.74
CA LYS A 226 1.24 -18.93 -28.31
C LYS A 226 0.71 -20.29 -27.85
N VAL A 227 1.55 -21.08 -27.18
CA VAL A 227 1.15 -22.41 -26.68
C VAL A 227 -0.05 -22.28 -25.74
N GLY A 228 -1.07 -23.11 -25.94
CA GLY A 228 -2.33 -23.07 -25.20
C GLY A 228 -3.37 -22.08 -25.75
N GLN A 229 -2.99 -21.20 -26.68
CA GLN A 229 -3.96 -20.31 -27.33
C GLN A 229 -4.98 -21.12 -28.13
N SER A 230 -6.26 -20.77 -27.94
CA SER A 230 -7.39 -21.52 -28.47
C SER A 230 -8.52 -20.57 -28.83
N GLY A 231 -9.29 -20.92 -29.86
CA GLY A 231 -10.42 -20.12 -30.30
C GLY A 231 -11.10 -20.72 -31.51
N VAL A 232 -11.84 -19.89 -32.26
CA VAL A 232 -12.51 -20.30 -33.49
C VAL A 232 -12.16 -19.40 -34.67
N ILE A 233 -12.15 -19.98 -35.86
CA ILE A 233 -12.13 -19.25 -37.14
C ILE A 233 -13.44 -19.58 -37.86
N ILE A 234 -14.28 -18.57 -38.05
CA ILE A 234 -15.50 -18.65 -38.83
C ILE A 234 -15.15 -18.44 -40.30
N VAL A 235 -15.55 -19.39 -41.14
CA VAL A 235 -15.32 -19.38 -42.58
C VAL A 235 -16.68 -19.41 -43.26
N ASN A 236 -17.08 -18.25 -43.79
CA ASN A 236 -18.34 -18.06 -44.49
C ASN A 236 -18.15 -18.28 -45.99
N GLN A 237 -19.11 -18.97 -46.61
CA GLN A 237 -19.29 -18.89 -48.05
C GLN A 237 -19.88 -17.53 -48.43
N ASP A 238 -19.50 -17.01 -49.59
CA ASP A 238 -20.19 -15.88 -50.20
C ASP A 238 -21.63 -16.29 -50.63
N SER A 239 -22.37 -15.33 -51.17
CA SER A 239 -23.74 -15.56 -51.64
C SER A 239 -23.84 -16.48 -52.87
N THR A 240 -22.72 -16.84 -53.49
CA THR A 240 -22.65 -17.77 -54.63
C THR A 240 -22.36 -19.20 -54.16
N GLY A 241 -21.49 -19.36 -53.17
CA GLY A 241 -20.96 -20.65 -52.74
C GLY A 241 -19.91 -21.20 -53.72
N GLY A 242 -19.57 -22.47 -53.54
CA GLY A 242 -18.61 -23.21 -54.35
C GLY A 242 -17.15 -22.94 -54.00
N ARG A 243 -16.86 -22.26 -52.87
CA ARG A 243 -15.48 -21.91 -52.48
C ARG A 243 -14.87 -23.00 -51.61
N THR A 244 -13.68 -23.45 -51.97
CA THR A 244 -12.92 -24.42 -51.17
C THR A 244 -11.89 -23.72 -50.29
N LEU A 245 -11.58 -24.30 -49.13
CA LEU A 245 -10.48 -23.90 -48.28
C LEU A 245 -9.49 -25.06 -48.12
N SER A 246 -8.23 -24.85 -48.49
CA SER A 246 -7.13 -25.75 -48.17
C SER A 246 -6.35 -25.24 -46.95
N PHE A 247 -5.51 -26.08 -46.35
CA PHE A 247 -4.81 -25.80 -45.09
C PHE A 247 -3.31 -26.05 -45.24
N ASN A 248 -2.49 -25.17 -44.67
CA ASN A 248 -1.05 -25.38 -44.58
C ASN A 248 -0.64 -26.36 -43.46
N SER A 249 0.65 -26.69 -43.42
CA SER A 249 1.21 -27.82 -42.68
C SER A 249 1.06 -27.76 -41.15
N TYR A 250 0.82 -26.60 -40.54
CA TYR A 250 0.68 -26.48 -39.08
C TYR A 250 -0.68 -26.98 -38.58
N TYR A 251 -1.70 -26.97 -39.43
CA TYR A 251 -3.03 -27.44 -39.10
C TYR A 251 -3.07 -28.97 -39.12
N LYS A 252 -3.39 -29.56 -37.98
CA LYS A 252 -3.45 -31.00 -37.73
C LYS A 252 -4.90 -31.41 -37.53
N PHE A 253 -5.30 -32.44 -38.28
CA PHE A 253 -6.66 -32.94 -38.30
C PHE A 253 -6.71 -34.40 -37.83
N ALA A 254 -7.89 -34.83 -37.41
CA ALA A 254 -8.12 -36.24 -37.09
C ALA A 254 -7.73 -37.14 -38.27
N ASN A 255 -7.00 -38.21 -37.97
CA ASN A 255 -6.49 -39.17 -38.96
C ASN A 255 -5.61 -38.56 -40.07
N GLY A 256 -5.10 -37.34 -39.89
CA GLY A 256 -4.25 -36.66 -40.87
C GLY A 256 -4.99 -36.15 -42.11
N THR A 257 -6.32 -36.17 -42.13
CA THR A 257 -7.13 -35.73 -43.29
C THR A 257 -7.84 -34.41 -42.99
N ALA A 258 -7.60 -33.40 -43.82
CA ALA A 258 -8.29 -32.12 -43.69
C ALA A 258 -9.81 -32.27 -43.97
N PRO A 259 -10.66 -31.59 -43.20
CA PRO A 259 -12.11 -31.61 -43.41
C PRO A 259 -12.48 -30.87 -44.70
N THR A 260 -13.54 -31.33 -45.37
CA THR A 260 -14.17 -30.59 -46.46
C THR A 260 -15.20 -29.63 -45.87
N ILE A 261 -15.02 -28.33 -46.09
CA ILE A 261 -16.00 -27.32 -45.65
C ILE A 261 -17.27 -27.39 -46.51
N SER A 262 -18.40 -26.96 -45.95
CA SER A 262 -19.62 -26.73 -46.72
C SER A 262 -19.36 -25.63 -47.75
N THR A 263 -19.76 -25.89 -48.99
CA THR A 263 -19.65 -24.97 -50.13
C THR A 263 -20.99 -24.36 -50.54
N SER A 264 -22.09 -24.68 -49.84
CA SER A 264 -23.39 -24.05 -50.10
C SER A 264 -23.32 -22.53 -49.91
N ALA A 265 -23.99 -21.78 -50.77
CA ALA A 265 -24.09 -20.33 -50.65
C ALA A 265 -24.51 -19.91 -49.23
N ASN A 266 -23.85 -18.88 -48.68
CA ASN A 266 -24.05 -18.36 -47.32
C ASN A 266 -23.80 -19.35 -46.18
N SER A 267 -23.31 -20.57 -46.45
CA SER A 267 -23.05 -21.52 -45.36
C SER A 267 -21.89 -21.08 -44.48
N VAL A 268 -22.04 -21.33 -43.17
CA VAL A 268 -21.06 -21.01 -42.15
C VAL A 268 -20.30 -22.28 -41.77
N ASN A 269 -18.97 -22.19 -41.71
CA ASN A 269 -18.11 -23.25 -41.21
C ASN A 269 -17.32 -22.73 -40.02
N VAL A 270 -17.20 -23.53 -38.96
CA VAL A 270 -16.52 -23.16 -37.73
C VAL A 270 -15.31 -24.06 -37.57
N LEU A 271 -14.11 -23.47 -37.52
CA LEU A 271 -12.87 -24.17 -37.27
C LEU A 271 -12.41 -23.85 -35.84
N SER A 272 -12.57 -24.80 -34.93
CA SER A 272 -11.97 -24.70 -33.59
C SER A 272 -10.49 -25.04 -33.67
N TYR A 273 -9.63 -24.24 -33.03
CA TYR A 273 -8.19 -24.47 -33.02
C TYR A 273 -7.62 -24.50 -31.60
N TYR A 274 -6.57 -25.29 -31.41
CA TYR A 274 -5.78 -25.37 -30.18
C TYR A 274 -4.28 -25.43 -30.54
N VAL A 275 -3.51 -24.45 -30.08
CA VAL A 275 -2.06 -24.37 -30.35
C VAL A 275 -1.29 -25.25 -29.36
N VAL A 276 -0.73 -26.36 -29.85
CA VAL A 276 0.11 -27.28 -29.05
C VAL A 276 1.56 -26.82 -29.04
N SER A 277 2.05 -26.33 -30.18
CA SER A 277 3.40 -25.76 -30.34
C SER A 277 3.40 -24.70 -31.45
N SER A 278 4.54 -24.05 -31.70
CA SER A 278 4.66 -23.01 -32.73
C SER A 278 4.39 -23.49 -34.17
N SER A 279 4.38 -24.81 -34.40
CA SER A 279 4.13 -25.43 -35.71
C SER A 279 3.13 -26.59 -35.67
N PHE A 280 2.40 -26.74 -34.55
CA PHE A 280 1.43 -27.81 -34.35
C PHE A 280 0.14 -27.25 -33.76
N ILE A 281 -0.92 -27.23 -34.57
CA ILE A 281 -2.22 -26.69 -34.20
C ILE A 281 -3.28 -27.73 -34.50
N VAL A 282 -3.95 -28.22 -33.46
CA VAL A 282 -5.07 -29.15 -33.61
C VAL A 282 -6.28 -28.36 -34.10
N VAL A 283 -6.95 -28.85 -35.13
CA VAL A 283 -8.16 -28.24 -35.68
C VAL A 283 -9.30 -29.26 -35.75
N ALA A 284 -10.47 -28.83 -35.33
CA ALA A 284 -11.74 -29.52 -35.57
C ALA A 284 -12.68 -28.60 -36.35
N ALA A 285 -13.48 -29.17 -37.25
CA ALA A 285 -14.40 -28.40 -38.08
C ALA A 285 -15.85 -28.82 -37.82
N LEU A 286 -16.72 -27.83 -37.62
CA LEU A 286 -18.17 -27.96 -37.72
C LEU A 286 -18.60 -27.25 -39.01
N THR A 287 -19.21 -27.97 -39.93
CA THR A 287 -19.46 -27.49 -41.30
C THR A 287 -20.93 -27.30 -41.59
N GLY A 288 -21.28 -26.28 -42.38
CA GLY A 288 -22.66 -26.07 -42.84
C GLY A 288 -23.62 -25.68 -41.73
N VAL A 289 -23.17 -24.88 -40.77
CA VAL A 289 -24.04 -24.31 -39.73
C VAL A 289 -25.05 -23.38 -40.42
N ALA A 290 -26.32 -23.61 -40.11
CA ALA A 290 -27.47 -22.87 -40.64
C ALA A 290 -27.86 -21.70 -39.72
#